data_AF-A0A9J7IWS7-F1
#
_entry.id   AF-A0A9J7IWS7-F1
#
_cell.length_a   1.000
_cell.length_b   1.000
_cell.length_c   1.000
_cell.angle_alpha   90.00
_cell.angle_beta   90.00
_cell.angle_gamma   90.00
#
_symmetry.space_group_name_H-M   'P 1'
#
loop_
_entity.id
_entity.type
_entity.pdbx_description
1 polymer ?
#
loop_
_entity_poly.entity_id
_entity_poly.type
_entity_poly.pdbx_seq_one_letter_code
_entity_poly.pdbx_strand_id
1 'polypeptide(L)'
;MAMYRSEPAWQRENNSISKNIVTGDPLAAIYNEGIWRLSKVSPLYNLQYNTVKLKQYASKIRQALVSAMPANSSTKYVVQIEEQVNLKYSEEDPSALIINVLSSSQDKNNKSKVSYAAILLSWGINISVGTATHLPYMLERGEQRISTAVKSTLQTIFDCQIKQFSFTQQQLLYLGFNFVESDSSRSTDPFTLTYKTPQVDHKDKLNLSFEVGDIQIICNGVKDEVTQKSDLVTSVYQILQNQIFESSLIDITTFDLCEVSMPRAEVKNSGAVKMKTPEIVNCVFTVLNDISHDMYSERDSGNASASDS
;
A
#
# COMPACT_ATOMS: atom_id res chain seq x y z
N MET A 1 -37.89 -41.54 -18.10
CA MET A 1 -36.89 -41.56 -17.02
C MET A 1 -35.87 -40.47 -17.31
N ALA A 2 -35.99 -39.31 -16.68
CA ALA A 2 -35.05 -38.20 -16.82
C ALA A 2 -34.19 -38.12 -15.55
N MET A 3 -32.88 -38.32 -15.69
CA MET A 3 -31.94 -38.16 -14.58
C MET A 3 -31.70 -36.67 -14.34
N TYR A 4 -32.17 -36.16 -13.21
CA TYR A 4 -31.75 -34.87 -12.68
C TYR A 4 -30.27 -34.94 -12.32
N ARG A 5 -29.45 -34.13 -12.99
CA ARG A 5 -28.03 -33.95 -12.67
C ARG A 5 -27.95 -33.04 -11.45
N SER A 6 -27.75 -33.62 -10.28
CA SER A 6 -27.54 -32.88 -9.04
C SER A 6 -26.17 -32.20 -9.06
N GLU A 7 -26.12 -30.87 -9.08
CA GLU A 7 -24.87 -30.14 -8.86
C GLU A 7 -24.31 -30.41 -7.46
N PRO A 8 -22.99 -30.60 -7.32
CA PRO A 8 -22.36 -30.94 -6.06
C PRO A 8 -22.41 -29.78 -5.05
N ALA A 9 -22.63 -30.12 -3.78
CA ALA A 9 -22.92 -29.18 -2.68
C ALA A 9 -21.89 -28.04 -2.48
N TRP A 10 -20.63 -28.24 -2.89
CA TRP A 10 -19.58 -27.22 -2.78
C TRP A 10 -19.78 -26.00 -3.70
N GLN A 11 -20.66 -26.07 -4.70
CA GLN A 11 -21.02 -24.91 -5.52
C GLN A 11 -22.12 -24.04 -4.88
N ARG A 12 -22.90 -24.59 -3.93
CA ARG A 12 -24.09 -23.91 -3.38
C ARG A 12 -23.82 -23.06 -2.13
N GLU A 13 -22.74 -23.34 -1.40
CA GLU A 13 -22.44 -22.70 -0.10
C GLU A 13 -21.45 -21.52 -0.16
N ASN A 14 -20.88 -21.21 -1.32
CA ASN A 14 -19.91 -20.10 -1.42
C ASN A 14 -20.55 -18.71 -1.60
N ASN A 15 -21.89 -18.61 -1.70
CA ASN A 15 -22.59 -17.32 -1.84
C ASN A 15 -22.92 -16.63 -0.52
N SER A 16 -22.61 -17.22 0.64
CA SER A 16 -23.08 -16.72 1.95
C SER A 16 -21.98 -16.31 2.93
N ILE A 17 -20.73 -16.14 2.48
CA ILE A 17 -19.64 -15.58 3.30
C ILE A 17 -19.06 -14.32 2.65
N SER A 18 -19.93 -13.45 2.16
CA SER A 18 -19.66 -12.03 2.00
C SER A 18 -19.96 -11.35 3.35
N LYS A 19 -19.01 -11.39 4.28
CA LYS A 19 -19.11 -10.57 5.49
C LYS A 19 -19.04 -9.10 5.07
N ASN A 20 -20.17 -8.40 5.21
CA ASN A 20 -20.30 -6.95 5.33
C ASN A 20 -19.29 -6.12 4.53
N ILE A 21 -19.41 -6.12 3.21
CA ILE A 21 -19.01 -4.95 2.43
C ILE A 21 -20.04 -3.88 2.76
N VAL A 22 -19.62 -2.84 3.46
CA VAL A 22 -20.41 -1.61 3.64
C VAL A 22 -20.75 -1.13 2.23
N THR A 23 -22.02 -1.27 1.83
CA THR A 23 -22.52 -1.11 0.45
C THR A 23 -22.51 0.33 -0.08
N GLY A 24 -21.69 1.22 0.48
CA GLY A 24 -21.61 2.63 0.05
C GLY A 24 -20.20 3.23 0.01
N ASP A 25 -19.20 2.64 0.66
CA ASP A 25 -17.83 3.18 0.70
C ASP A 25 -16.83 2.20 0.08
N PRO A 26 -16.41 2.42 -1.18
CA PRO A 26 -15.42 1.59 -1.85
C PRO A 26 -14.06 1.53 -1.12
N LEU A 27 -13.69 2.59 -0.39
CA LEU A 27 -12.42 2.66 0.34
C LEU A 27 -12.40 1.75 1.58
N ALA A 28 -13.55 1.23 2.01
CA ALA A 28 -13.65 0.29 3.12
C ALA A 28 -12.86 -1.02 2.87
N ALA A 29 -12.55 -1.33 1.61
CA ALA A 29 -11.65 -2.44 1.25
C ALA A 29 -10.19 -2.20 1.67
N ILE A 30 -9.81 -0.95 1.96
CA ILE A 30 -8.44 -0.52 2.27
C ILE A 30 -8.33 -0.11 3.74
N TYR A 31 -9.17 0.81 4.22
CA TYR A 31 -9.02 1.33 5.56
C TYR A 31 -9.51 0.32 6.62
N ASN A 32 -8.97 0.39 7.83
CA ASN A 32 -9.28 -0.53 8.94
C ASN A 32 -8.94 -2.02 8.71
N GLU A 33 -8.23 -2.37 7.63
CA GLU A 33 -7.82 -3.75 7.31
C GLU A 33 -6.44 -4.15 7.88
N GLY A 34 -5.84 -3.30 8.72
CA GLY A 34 -4.52 -3.51 9.32
C GLY A 34 -3.39 -2.88 8.51
N ILE A 35 -2.23 -3.53 8.49
CA ILE A 35 -1.03 -3.04 7.80
C ILE A 35 -0.98 -3.63 6.39
N TRP A 36 -0.93 -2.75 5.39
CA TRP A 36 -0.66 -3.04 4.00
C TRP A 36 0.83 -2.89 3.69
N ARG A 37 1.39 -3.74 2.84
CA ARG A 37 2.68 -3.49 2.19
C ARG A 37 2.41 -2.89 0.82
N LEU A 38 3.00 -1.74 0.55
CA LEU A 38 2.83 -1.02 -0.71
C LEU A 38 3.90 -1.44 -1.72
N SER A 39 3.50 -1.61 -2.97
CA SER A 39 4.39 -1.84 -4.10
C SER A 39 4.01 -0.95 -5.27
N LYS A 40 5.01 -0.47 -6.01
CA LYS A 40 4.84 0.16 -7.32
C LYS A 40 4.72 -0.91 -8.39
N VAL A 41 3.87 -0.67 -9.37
CA VAL A 41 3.55 -1.59 -10.46
C VAL A 41 3.68 -0.86 -11.79
N SER A 42 4.43 -1.44 -12.74
CA SER A 42 4.45 -0.92 -14.11
C SER A 42 3.12 -1.24 -14.83
N PRO A 43 2.79 -0.57 -15.95
CA PRO A 43 1.58 -0.89 -16.72
C PRO A 43 1.41 -2.39 -16.96
N LEU A 44 0.17 -2.87 -16.80
CA LEU A 44 -0.22 -4.27 -16.90
C LEU A 44 -0.64 -4.56 -18.34
N TYR A 45 0.22 -5.23 -19.12
CA TYR A 45 -0.05 -5.51 -20.52
C TYR A 45 -1.25 -6.43 -20.70
N ASN A 46 -2.22 -6.00 -21.53
CA ASN A 46 -3.40 -6.78 -21.91
C ASN A 46 -4.23 -7.26 -20.70
N LEU A 47 -4.30 -6.46 -19.64
CA LEU A 47 -5.25 -6.68 -18.55
C LEU A 47 -6.68 -6.58 -19.11
N GLN A 48 -7.54 -7.51 -18.68
CA GLN A 48 -8.94 -7.56 -19.09
C GLN A 48 -9.80 -7.93 -17.90
N TYR A 49 -10.88 -7.19 -17.68
CA TYR A 49 -11.76 -7.36 -16.53
C TYR A 49 -12.92 -8.34 -16.74
N ASN A 50 -13.08 -8.86 -17.96
CA ASN A 50 -14.17 -9.81 -18.21
C ASN A 50 -14.04 -11.07 -17.33
N THR A 51 -15.17 -11.59 -16.87
CA THR A 51 -15.24 -12.67 -15.88
C THR A 51 -14.47 -13.93 -16.29
N VAL A 52 -14.41 -14.23 -17.59
CA VAL A 52 -13.66 -15.39 -18.11
C VAL A 52 -12.16 -15.20 -17.90
N LYS A 53 -11.62 -14.03 -18.27
CA LYS A 53 -10.20 -13.69 -18.06
C LYS A 53 -9.83 -13.65 -16.59
N LEU A 54 -10.65 -13.03 -15.73
CA LEU A 54 -10.39 -13.00 -14.29
C LEU A 54 -10.32 -14.42 -13.69
N LYS A 55 -11.22 -15.33 -14.09
CA LYS A 55 -11.15 -16.75 -13.69
C LYS A 55 -9.90 -17.46 -14.20
N GLN A 56 -9.45 -17.14 -15.43
CA GLN A 56 -8.20 -17.69 -15.98
C GLN A 56 -6.98 -17.20 -15.19
N TYR A 57 -6.93 -15.91 -14.84
CA TYR A 57 -5.86 -15.36 -14.00
C TYR A 57 -5.84 -16.03 -12.62
N ALA A 58 -7.00 -16.17 -11.98
CA ALA A 58 -7.13 -16.87 -10.69
C ALA A 58 -6.65 -18.33 -10.77
N SER A 59 -6.98 -19.03 -11.86
CA SER A 59 -6.53 -20.40 -12.10
C SER A 59 -5.01 -20.50 -12.23
N LYS A 60 -4.38 -19.59 -12.98
CA LYS A 60 -2.91 -19.54 -13.12
C LYS A 60 -2.21 -19.28 -11.78
N ILE A 61 -2.72 -18.33 -10.99
CA ILE A 61 -2.18 -18.06 -9.64
C ILE A 61 -2.35 -19.30 -8.75
N ARG A 62 -3.50 -19.95 -8.78
CA ARG A 62 -3.72 -21.19 -8.00
C ARG A 62 -2.73 -22.28 -8.40
N GLN A 63 -2.49 -22.46 -9.71
CA GLN A 63 -1.52 -23.43 -10.21
C GLN A 63 -0.11 -23.11 -9.71
N ALA A 64 0.31 -21.85 -9.80
CA ALA A 64 1.61 -21.41 -9.29
C ALA A 64 1.75 -21.63 -7.78
N LEU A 65 0.69 -21.38 -7.01
CA LEU A 65 0.66 -21.66 -5.57
C LEU A 65 0.85 -23.16 -5.28
N VAL A 66 0.12 -24.04 -5.97
CA VAL A 66 0.27 -25.49 -5.80
C VAL A 66 1.69 -25.95 -6.15
N SER A 67 2.29 -25.39 -7.20
CA SER A 67 3.66 -25.71 -7.61
C SER A 67 4.74 -25.18 -6.66
N ALA A 68 4.48 -24.05 -6.00
CA ALA A 68 5.42 -23.42 -5.07
C ALA A 68 5.37 -24.01 -3.65
N MET A 69 4.35 -24.80 -3.33
CA MET A 69 4.18 -25.39 -2.00
C MET A 69 4.77 -26.80 -1.91
N PRO A 70 5.31 -27.19 -0.74
CA PRO A 70 5.77 -28.55 -0.50
C PRO A 70 4.65 -29.58 -0.74
N ALA A 71 4.98 -30.69 -1.42
CA ALA A 71 4.02 -31.74 -1.79
C ALA A 71 3.29 -32.39 -0.59
N ASN A 72 3.78 -32.20 0.63
CA ASN A 72 3.19 -32.70 1.87
C ASN A 72 2.23 -31.70 2.55
N SER A 73 1.93 -30.55 1.94
CA SER A 73 0.94 -29.62 2.49
C SER A 73 -0.48 -30.10 2.19
N SER A 74 -1.30 -30.33 3.23
CA SER A 74 -2.75 -30.62 3.09
C SER A 74 -3.59 -29.36 2.81
N THR A 75 -2.95 -28.21 2.65
CA THR A 75 -3.59 -26.91 2.45
C THR A 75 -4.16 -26.78 1.04
N LYS A 76 -5.46 -26.49 0.96
CA LYS A 76 -6.12 -26.18 -0.31
C LYS A 76 -6.23 -24.66 -0.45
N TYR A 77 -5.88 -24.16 -1.64
CA TYR A 77 -6.00 -22.75 -1.98
C TYR A 77 -7.12 -22.50 -2.98
N VAL A 78 -7.91 -21.47 -2.71
CA VAL A 78 -8.87 -20.89 -3.64
C VAL A 78 -8.44 -19.46 -3.91
N VAL A 79 -8.33 -19.09 -5.18
CA VAL A 79 -7.99 -17.72 -5.60
C VAL A 79 -9.24 -17.09 -6.18
N GLN A 80 -9.56 -15.89 -5.72
CA GLN A 80 -10.65 -15.06 -6.21
C GLN A 80 -10.05 -13.77 -6.74
N ILE A 81 -10.47 -13.36 -7.94
CA ILE A 81 -10.08 -12.09 -8.54
C ILE A 81 -11.36 -11.40 -9.01
N GLU A 82 -11.54 -10.15 -8.61
CA GLU A 82 -12.70 -9.35 -8.91
C GLU A 82 -12.30 -7.94 -9.35
N GLU A 83 -13.08 -7.38 -10.27
CA GLU A 83 -13.02 -5.96 -10.64
C GLU A 83 -13.81 -5.16 -9.61
N GLN A 84 -13.22 -4.08 -9.11
CA GLN A 84 -13.89 -3.13 -8.23
C GLN A 84 -13.99 -1.77 -8.91
N VAL A 85 -15.08 -1.57 -9.65
CA VAL A 85 -15.31 -0.38 -10.51
C VAL A 85 -15.35 0.93 -9.71
N ASN A 86 -15.82 0.88 -8.47
CA ASN A 86 -15.98 2.08 -7.64
C ASN A 86 -14.75 2.41 -6.79
N LEU A 87 -13.71 1.56 -6.79
CA LEU A 87 -12.48 1.80 -6.04
C LEU A 87 -11.50 2.56 -6.94
N LYS A 88 -11.81 3.83 -7.17
CA LYS A 88 -11.04 4.73 -8.03
C LYS A 88 -11.21 6.17 -7.55
N TYR A 89 -10.23 7.03 -7.83
CA TYR A 89 -10.28 8.44 -7.40
C TYR A 89 -11.20 9.27 -8.30
N SER A 90 -11.16 9.01 -9.60
CA SER A 90 -11.98 9.69 -10.61
C SER A 90 -12.61 8.70 -11.59
N GLU A 91 -13.59 9.14 -12.39
CA GLU A 91 -14.20 8.29 -13.41
C GLU A 91 -13.24 7.85 -14.52
N GLU A 92 -12.18 8.64 -14.74
CA GLU A 92 -11.14 8.39 -15.75
C GLU A 92 -10.13 7.33 -15.32
N ASP A 93 -10.01 7.07 -14.01
CA ASP A 93 -9.11 6.06 -13.48
C ASP A 93 -9.63 4.65 -13.82
N PRO A 94 -8.74 3.72 -14.18
CA PRO A 94 -9.12 2.33 -14.38
C PRO A 94 -9.68 1.67 -13.10
N SER A 95 -10.63 0.75 -13.27
CA SER A 95 -11.18 -0.05 -12.16
C SER A 95 -10.08 -0.79 -11.39
N ALA A 96 -10.20 -0.84 -10.07
CA ALA A 96 -9.27 -1.62 -9.26
C ALA A 96 -9.45 -3.13 -9.47
N LEU A 97 -8.40 -3.89 -9.16
CA LEU A 97 -8.40 -5.34 -9.18
C LEU A 97 -8.13 -5.87 -7.76
N ILE A 98 -9.08 -6.60 -7.19
CA ILE A 98 -8.94 -7.22 -5.87
C ILE A 98 -8.60 -8.70 -6.06
N ILE A 99 -7.62 -9.18 -5.31
CA ILE A 99 -7.13 -10.56 -5.33
C ILE A 99 -7.18 -11.11 -3.91
N ASN A 100 -7.97 -12.16 -3.70
CA ASN A 100 -8.05 -12.86 -2.42
C ASN A 100 -7.60 -14.31 -2.59
N VAL A 101 -6.72 -14.76 -1.68
CA VAL A 101 -6.30 -16.17 -1.59
C VAL A 101 -6.82 -16.73 -0.27
N LEU A 102 -7.77 -17.63 -0.40
CA LEU A 102 -8.37 -18.36 0.70
C LEU A 102 -7.62 -19.68 0.89
N SER A 103 -7.26 -20.00 2.13
CA SER A 103 -6.71 -21.29 2.50
C SER A 103 -7.68 -22.07 3.39
N SER A 104 -7.72 -23.38 3.21
CA SER A 104 -8.38 -24.31 4.13
C SER A 104 -7.46 -25.48 4.47
N SER A 105 -7.45 -25.87 5.74
CA SER A 105 -6.76 -27.08 6.23
C SER A 105 -7.79 -28.17 6.49
N GLN A 106 -7.44 -29.42 6.22
CA GLN A 106 -8.36 -30.55 6.40
C GLN A 106 -8.69 -30.85 7.87
N ASP A 107 -7.88 -30.39 8.83
CA ASP A 107 -7.96 -30.85 10.23
C ASP A 107 -8.71 -29.92 11.19
N LYS A 108 -9.20 -28.74 10.76
CA LYS A 108 -9.96 -27.83 11.64
C LYS A 108 -11.14 -27.17 10.92
N ASN A 109 -12.34 -27.62 11.29
CA ASN A 109 -13.61 -26.89 11.23
C ASN A 109 -13.76 -25.94 10.01
N ASN A 110 -13.74 -26.52 8.79
CA ASN A 110 -14.11 -26.04 7.44
C ASN A 110 -14.20 -24.54 7.07
N LYS A 111 -13.72 -23.59 7.88
CA LYS A 111 -13.78 -22.16 7.61
C LYS A 111 -12.53 -21.77 6.84
N SER A 112 -12.72 -21.39 5.58
CA SER A 112 -11.68 -20.79 4.77
C SER A 112 -11.19 -19.49 5.41
N LYS A 113 -9.87 -19.34 5.57
CA LYS A 113 -9.22 -18.12 6.06
C LYS A 113 -8.60 -17.37 4.88
N VAL A 114 -8.69 -16.05 4.87
CA VAL A 114 -7.90 -15.21 3.95
C VAL A 114 -6.43 -15.32 4.36
N SER A 115 -5.64 -16.03 3.56
CA SER A 115 -4.19 -16.18 3.77
C SER A 115 -3.38 -15.07 3.10
N TYR A 116 -3.96 -14.46 2.06
CA TYR A 116 -3.37 -13.32 1.36
C TYR A 116 -4.47 -12.50 0.70
N ALA A 117 -4.30 -11.18 0.72
CA ALA A 117 -5.15 -10.24 0.01
C ALA A 117 -4.27 -9.19 -0.67
N ALA A 118 -4.63 -8.82 -1.90
CA ALA A 118 -4.02 -7.72 -2.62
C ALA A 118 -5.03 -6.88 -3.38
N ILE A 119 -4.72 -5.61 -3.55
CA ILE A 119 -5.51 -4.64 -4.32
C ILE A 119 -4.54 -3.94 -5.26
N LEU A 120 -4.81 -4.01 -6.56
CA LEU A 120 -4.14 -3.18 -7.57
C LEU A 120 -5.08 -2.04 -7.96
N LEU A 121 -4.62 -0.80 -7.94
CA LEU A 121 -5.44 0.36 -8.25
C LEU A 121 -4.63 1.52 -8.84
N SER A 122 -5.35 2.46 -9.44
CA SER A 122 -4.87 3.81 -9.72
C SER A 122 -5.60 4.83 -8.86
N TRP A 123 -4.98 5.99 -8.66
CA TRP A 123 -5.52 7.05 -7.82
C TRP A 123 -5.12 8.43 -8.36
N GLY A 124 -5.94 9.01 -9.25
CA GLY A 124 -5.69 10.34 -9.82
C GLY A 124 -4.50 10.40 -10.77
N ILE A 125 -4.01 9.26 -11.25
CA ILE A 125 -2.99 9.17 -12.29
C ILE A 125 -3.53 8.30 -13.42
N ASN A 126 -3.75 8.89 -14.58
CA ASN A 126 -4.08 8.15 -15.78
C ASN A 126 -2.95 8.28 -16.80
N ILE A 127 -2.25 7.18 -17.05
CA ILE A 127 -1.30 7.08 -18.17
C ILE A 127 -1.91 6.15 -19.20
N SER A 128 -2.28 6.69 -20.35
CA SER A 128 -2.73 5.89 -21.47
C SER A 128 -1.52 5.21 -22.11
N VAL A 129 -1.40 3.90 -21.93
CA VAL A 129 -0.31 3.10 -22.50
C VAL A 129 -0.90 2.03 -23.41
N GLY A 130 -1.37 2.42 -24.61
CA GLY A 130 -1.81 1.48 -25.65
C GLY A 130 -2.72 0.35 -25.13
N THR A 131 -2.24 -0.89 -25.20
CA THR A 131 -2.95 -2.11 -24.75
C THR A 131 -2.71 -2.49 -23.29
N ALA A 132 -2.09 -1.62 -22.50
CA ALA A 132 -1.77 -1.85 -21.09
C ALA A 132 -2.64 -0.97 -20.18
N THR A 133 -3.05 -1.54 -19.05
CA THR A 133 -3.79 -0.81 -18.01
C THR A 133 -2.82 -0.34 -16.94
N HIS A 134 -2.85 0.94 -16.59
CA HIS A 134 -1.99 1.49 -15.56
C HIS A 134 -2.66 1.43 -14.18
N LEU A 135 -2.24 0.47 -13.34
CA LEU A 135 -2.61 0.37 -11.93
C LEU A 135 -1.32 0.51 -11.09
N PRO A 136 -0.80 1.73 -10.88
CA PRO A 136 0.54 1.97 -10.35
C PRO A 136 0.77 1.43 -8.93
N TYR A 137 -0.30 1.21 -8.18
CA TYR A 137 -0.23 0.83 -6.77
C TYR A 137 -0.74 -0.58 -6.54
N MET A 138 0.03 -1.37 -5.80
CA MET A 138 -0.40 -2.63 -5.24
C MET A 138 -0.28 -2.59 -3.72
N LEU A 139 -1.39 -2.79 -3.02
CA LEU A 139 -1.43 -3.06 -1.60
C LEU A 139 -1.52 -4.55 -1.39
N GLU A 140 -0.73 -5.09 -0.46
CA GLU A 140 -0.86 -6.49 -0.09
C GLU A 140 -0.72 -6.74 1.41
N ARG A 141 -1.35 -7.81 1.88
CA ARG A 141 -1.19 -8.33 3.24
C ARG A 141 -1.32 -9.85 3.24
N GLY A 142 -0.81 -10.47 4.30
CA GLY A 142 -0.80 -11.93 4.44
C GLY A 142 0.58 -12.55 4.23
N GLU A 143 0.60 -13.85 4.00
CA GLU A 143 1.81 -14.69 4.03
C GLU A 143 2.80 -14.36 2.91
N GLN A 144 4.08 -14.20 3.26
CA GLN A 144 5.13 -13.78 2.32
C GLN A 144 5.33 -14.78 1.17
N ARG A 145 5.25 -16.08 1.43
CA ARG A 145 5.43 -17.10 0.38
C ARG A 145 4.32 -17.03 -0.68
N ILE A 146 3.08 -16.80 -0.24
CA ILE A 146 1.92 -16.63 -1.12
C ILE A 146 2.07 -15.33 -1.93
N SER A 147 2.47 -14.24 -1.26
CA SER A 147 2.79 -12.96 -1.91
C SER A 147 3.79 -13.14 -3.06
N THR A 148 4.93 -13.81 -2.83
CA THR A 148 5.94 -14.05 -3.87
C THR A 148 5.36 -14.80 -5.07
N ALA A 149 4.58 -15.85 -4.84
CA ALA A 149 3.96 -16.62 -5.91
C ALA A 149 2.91 -15.82 -6.71
N VAL A 150 2.07 -15.03 -6.01
CA VAL A 150 1.09 -14.14 -6.66
C VAL A 150 1.81 -13.09 -7.50
N LYS A 151 2.77 -12.35 -6.92
CA LYS A 151 3.53 -11.31 -7.62
C LYS A 151 4.25 -11.83 -8.85
N SER A 152 5.02 -12.92 -8.71
CA SER A 152 5.72 -13.54 -9.84
C SER A 152 4.78 -13.98 -10.96
N THR A 153 3.62 -14.52 -10.60
CA THR A 153 2.59 -14.91 -11.57
C THR A 153 2.00 -13.69 -12.28
N LEU A 154 1.67 -12.62 -11.57
CA LEU A 154 1.16 -11.38 -12.16
C LEU A 154 2.18 -10.75 -13.11
N GLN A 155 3.45 -10.67 -12.69
CA GLN A 155 4.55 -10.16 -13.53
C GLN A 155 4.70 -10.96 -14.82
N THR A 156 4.52 -12.28 -14.76
CA THR A 156 4.58 -13.15 -15.94
C THR A 156 3.35 -13.01 -16.84
N ILE A 157 2.14 -12.91 -16.26
CA ILE A 157 0.89 -12.83 -17.04
C ILE A 157 0.78 -11.49 -17.77
N PHE A 158 1.19 -10.40 -17.12
CA PHE A 158 0.98 -9.04 -17.60
C PHE A 158 2.25 -8.35 -18.09
N ASP A 159 3.36 -9.07 -18.18
CA ASP A 159 4.68 -8.52 -18.53
C ASP A 159 4.98 -7.23 -17.77
N CYS A 160 4.86 -7.29 -16.44
CA CYS A 160 4.96 -6.13 -15.57
C CYS A 160 6.05 -6.29 -14.50
N GLN A 161 6.40 -5.17 -13.88
CA GLN A 161 7.35 -5.09 -12.77
C GLN A 161 6.59 -4.68 -11.52
N ILE A 162 6.73 -5.47 -10.45
CA ILE A 162 6.18 -5.17 -9.13
C ILE A 162 7.35 -5.00 -8.17
N LYS A 163 7.53 -3.79 -7.63
CA LYS A 163 8.62 -3.48 -6.69
C LYS A 163 8.05 -2.88 -5.41
N GLN A 164 8.45 -3.40 -4.26
CA GLN A 164 8.00 -2.86 -2.98
C GLN A 164 8.50 -1.42 -2.82
N PHE A 165 7.67 -0.55 -2.24
CA PHE A 165 8.12 0.78 -1.85
C PHE A 165 9.14 0.68 -0.73
N SER A 166 10.16 1.52 -0.79
CA SER A 166 11.04 1.80 0.34
C SER A 166 11.16 3.31 0.43
N PHE A 167 10.83 3.85 1.60
CA PHE A 167 10.79 5.29 1.81
C PHE A 167 12.07 5.77 2.47
N THR A 168 12.61 6.87 1.95
CA THR A 168 13.66 7.64 2.62
C THR A 168 13.11 8.33 3.87
N GLN A 169 13.98 8.80 4.75
CA GLN A 169 13.58 9.62 5.91
C GLN A 169 12.78 10.85 5.49
N GLN A 170 13.21 11.55 4.43
CA GLN A 170 12.48 12.71 3.90
C GLN A 170 11.08 12.34 3.41
N GLN A 171 10.93 11.19 2.73
CA GLN A 171 9.61 10.71 2.27
C GLN A 171 8.71 10.28 3.42
N LEU A 172 9.27 9.70 4.49
CA LEU A 172 8.52 9.38 5.70
C LEU A 172 8.01 10.64 6.40
N LEU A 173 8.85 11.66 6.52
CA LEU A 173 8.46 12.96 7.08
C LEU A 173 7.41 13.64 6.20
N TYR A 174 7.57 13.58 4.87
CA TYR A 174 6.58 14.12 3.95
C TYR A 174 5.21 13.46 4.12
N LEU A 175 5.16 12.12 4.19
CA LEU A 175 3.93 11.38 4.51
C LEU A 175 3.38 11.77 5.89
N GLY A 176 4.25 11.83 6.90
CA GLY A 176 3.89 12.20 8.27
C GLY A 176 3.21 13.56 8.37
N PHE A 177 3.81 14.60 7.80
CA PHE A 177 3.24 15.95 7.83
C PHE A 177 1.95 16.04 7.01
N ASN A 178 1.85 15.34 5.89
CA ASN A 178 0.58 15.26 5.15
C ASN A 178 -0.51 14.53 5.94
N PHE A 179 -0.18 13.53 6.78
CA PHE A 179 -1.16 12.93 7.70
C PHE A 179 -1.68 13.95 8.71
N VAL A 180 -0.81 14.80 9.27
CA VAL A 180 -1.20 15.85 10.21
C VAL A 180 -2.20 16.85 9.60
N GLU A 181 -2.11 17.09 8.29
CA GLU A 181 -3.03 17.97 7.56
C GLU A 181 -4.33 17.27 7.11
N SER A 182 -4.24 15.98 6.78
CA SER A 182 -5.36 15.22 6.20
C SER A 182 -6.21 14.52 7.26
N ASP A 183 -5.68 14.31 8.45
CA ASP A 183 -6.36 13.61 9.53
C ASP A 183 -7.22 14.54 10.39
N SER A 184 -8.40 14.05 10.78
CA SER A 184 -9.24 14.68 11.81
C SER A 184 -8.87 14.20 13.22
N SER A 185 -7.56 14.02 13.47
CA SER A 185 -7.03 13.73 14.80
C SER A 185 -7.22 14.93 15.73
N ARG A 186 -7.31 14.66 17.04
CA ARG A 186 -7.37 15.71 18.05
C ARG A 186 -6.00 16.37 18.17
N SER A 187 -5.95 17.64 18.55
CA SER A 187 -4.68 18.35 18.78
C SER A 187 -3.78 17.64 19.79
N THR A 188 -4.37 17.00 20.80
CA THR A 188 -3.66 16.25 21.86
C THR A 188 -3.26 14.83 21.46
N ASP A 189 -3.63 14.37 20.26
CA ASP A 189 -3.27 13.03 19.82
C ASP A 189 -1.76 12.96 19.53
N PRO A 190 -1.11 11.80 19.72
CA PRO A 190 0.34 11.67 19.54
C PRO A 190 0.72 11.57 18.06
N PHE A 191 1.66 12.42 17.65
CA PHE A 191 2.47 12.28 16.45
C PHE A 191 3.84 11.70 16.84
N THR A 192 4.10 10.45 16.48
CA THR A 192 5.31 9.74 16.93
C THR A 192 6.28 9.48 15.78
N LEU A 193 7.52 9.93 15.98
CA LEU A 193 8.68 9.62 15.14
C LEU A 193 9.46 8.49 15.79
N THR A 194 9.68 7.41 15.04
CA THR A 194 10.37 6.21 15.52
C THR A 194 11.69 6.03 14.78
N TYR A 195 12.77 6.06 15.54
CA TYR A 195 14.14 5.99 15.05
C TYR A 195 14.81 4.67 15.42
N LYS A 196 15.75 4.24 14.57
CA LYS A 196 16.68 3.15 14.90
C LYS A 196 18.00 3.72 15.36
N THR A 197 18.54 3.16 16.43
CA THR A 197 19.87 3.52 16.92
C THR A 197 20.94 2.88 16.03
N PRO A 198 21.91 3.65 15.52
CA PRO A 198 23.06 3.07 14.85
C PRO A 198 23.83 2.16 15.81
N GLN A 199 24.35 1.04 15.32
CA GLN A 199 25.32 0.18 16.04
C GLN A 199 24.82 -0.60 17.28
N VAL A 200 23.52 -0.58 17.58
CA VAL A 200 22.90 -1.45 18.60
C VAL A 200 22.02 -2.49 17.90
N ASP A 201 21.79 -3.65 18.54
CA ASP A 201 20.91 -4.71 18.00
C ASP A 201 19.62 -4.07 17.45
N HIS A 202 19.23 -4.41 16.22
CA HIS A 202 18.21 -3.70 15.41
C HIS A 202 16.78 -3.69 16.01
N LYS A 203 16.64 -4.14 17.26
CA LYS A 203 15.42 -4.17 18.05
C LYS A 203 15.23 -2.91 18.89
N ASP A 204 16.29 -2.20 19.23
CA ASP A 204 16.19 -0.98 20.04
C ASP A 204 15.71 0.19 19.17
N LYS A 205 14.61 0.81 19.61
CA LYS A 205 13.94 1.91 18.94
C LYS A 205 13.82 3.10 19.87
N LEU A 206 14.14 4.28 19.38
CA LEU A 206 13.85 5.55 20.05
C LEU A 206 12.52 6.09 19.51
N ASN A 207 11.55 6.29 20.39
CA ASN A 207 10.26 6.88 20.03
C ASN A 207 10.17 8.28 20.61
N LEU A 208 9.96 9.27 19.74
CA LEU A 208 9.71 10.66 20.13
C LEU A 208 8.29 11.01 19.75
N SER A 209 7.48 11.44 20.73
CA SER A 209 6.07 11.76 20.55
C SER A 209 5.82 13.23 20.82
N PHE A 210 5.09 13.85 19.91
CA PHE A 210 4.65 15.25 19.96
C PHE A 210 3.13 15.29 19.93
N GLU A 211 2.53 16.37 20.40
CA GLU A 211 1.10 16.59 20.17
C GLU A 211 0.87 17.02 18.71
N VAL A 212 -0.13 16.44 18.05
CA VAL A 212 -0.49 16.79 16.67
C VAL A 212 -0.72 18.30 16.50
N GLY A 213 -1.29 18.96 17.51
CA GLY A 213 -1.52 20.41 17.52
C GLY A 213 -0.22 21.21 17.43
N ASP A 214 0.84 20.79 18.13
CA ASP A 214 2.14 21.45 18.09
C ASP A 214 2.77 21.32 16.70
N ILE A 215 2.67 20.12 16.10
CA ILE A 215 3.14 19.88 14.73
C ILE A 215 2.36 20.74 13.74
N GLN A 216 1.04 20.87 13.89
CA GLN A 216 0.20 21.74 13.04
C GLN A 216 0.63 23.20 13.14
N ILE A 217 0.93 23.69 14.35
CA ILE A 217 1.41 25.06 14.55
C ILE A 217 2.73 25.28 13.81
N ILE A 218 3.69 24.35 13.95
CA ILE A 218 4.99 24.44 13.26
C ILE A 218 4.79 24.39 11.74
N CYS A 219 4.03 23.42 11.22
CA CYS A 219 3.76 23.30 9.79
C CYS A 219 3.13 24.58 9.22
N ASN A 220 2.13 25.15 9.90
CA ASN A 220 1.46 26.37 9.46
C ASN A 220 2.38 27.59 9.52
N GLY A 221 3.23 27.70 10.55
CA GLY A 221 4.19 28.80 10.65
C GLY A 221 5.20 28.81 9.49
N VAL A 222 5.64 27.63 9.03
CA VAL A 222 6.60 27.51 7.93
C VAL A 222 5.93 27.67 6.55
N LYS A 223 4.66 27.27 6.41
CA LYS A 223 3.92 27.39 5.14
C LYS A 223 3.86 28.82 4.60
N ASP A 224 3.82 29.80 5.49
CA ASP A 224 3.77 31.21 5.11
C ASP A 224 5.12 31.73 4.59
N GLU A 225 6.22 31.02 4.86
CA GLU A 225 7.59 31.44 4.54
C GLU A 225 8.17 30.74 3.30
N VAL A 226 7.62 29.58 2.93
CA VAL A 226 8.26 28.66 1.98
C VAL A 226 7.41 28.45 0.72
N THR A 227 8.05 28.57 -0.45
CA THR A 227 7.37 28.43 -1.76
C THR A 227 7.36 27.00 -2.29
N GLN A 228 8.31 26.15 -1.90
CA GLN A 228 8.41 24.74 -2.34
C GLN A 228 8.03 23.75 -1.23
N LYS A 229 7.30 22.69 -1.58
CA LYS A 229 6.87 21.66 -0.61
C LYS A 229 8.03 20.87 0.00
N SER A 230 9.10 20.62 -0.75
CA SER A 230 10.31 19.94 -0.25
C SER A 230 10.99 20.73 0.87
N ASP A 231 11.00 22.05 0.72
CA ASP A 231 11.63 22.98 1.65
C ASP A 231 10.80 23.09 2.94
N LEU A 232 9.47 22.93 2.83
CA LEU A 232 8.57 22.85 3.99
C LEU A 232 8.93 21.65 4.88
N VAL A 233 9.09 20.46 4.31
CA VAL A 233 9.42 19.24 5.07
C VAL A 233 10.76 19.41 5.79
N THR A 234 11.77 19.92 5.09
CA THR A 234 13.11 20.14 5.65
C THR A 234 13.07 21.16 6.78
N SER A 235 12.38 22.27 6.60
CA SER A 235 12.30 23.37 7.57
C SER A 235 11.52 22.96 8.83
N VAL A 236 10.36 22.31 8.67
CA VAL A 236 9.59 21.77 9.81
C VAL A 236 10.43 20.76 10.59
N TYR A 237 11.13 19.87 9.89
CA TYR A 237 11.96 18.87 10.57
C TYR A 237 13.16 19.48 11.29
N GLN A 238 13.77 20.54 10.74
CA GLN A 238 14.85 21.26 11.40
C GLN A 238 14.40 21.96 12.69
N ILE A 239 13.19 22.53 12.70
CA ILE A 239 12.60 23.09 13.93
C ILE A 239 12.44 22.00 14.99
N LEU A 240 11.92 20.82 14.61
CA LEU A 240 11.79 19.69 15.53
C LEU A 240 13.15 19.21 16.05
N GLN A 241 14.15 19.10 15.17
CA GLN A 241 15.52 18.73 15.55
C GLN A 241 16.07 19.67 16.63
N ASN A 242 15.94 20.98 16.43
CA ASN A 242 16.39 21.98 17.39
C ASN A 242 15.63 21.85 18.72
N GLN A 243 14.31 21.70 18.69
CA GLN A 243 13.52 21.53 19.91
C GLN A 243 13.88 20.26 20.69
N ILE A 244 14.12 19.14 20.00
CA ILE A 244 14.55 17.89 20.62
C ILE A 244 15.92 18.08 21.28
N PHE A 245 16.87 18.70 20.57
CA PHE A 245 18.21 18.94 21.08
C PHE A 245 18.19 19.84 22.33
N GLU A 246 17.46 20.95 22.29
CA GLU A 246 17.37 21.87 23.44
C GLU A 246 16.67 21.25 24.65
N SER A 247 15.69 20.37 24.43
CA SER A 247 14.92 19.75 25.54
C SER A 247 15.58 18.52 26.15
N SER A 248 16.34 17.75 25.35
CA SER A 248 16.84 16.44 25.76
C SER A 248 18.34 16.25 25.59
N LEU A 249 19.04 17.20 24.96
CA LEU A 249 20.44 17.11 24.56
C LEU A 249 20.73 15.91 23.64
N ILE A 250 19.71 15.41 22.95
CA ILE A 250 19.82 14.31 21.99
C ILE A 250 19.95 14.89 20.58
N ASP A 251 21.05 14.56 19.91
CA ASP A 251 21.21 14.82 18.48
C ASP A 251 20.56 13.70 17.65
N ILE A 252 19.30 13.92 17.25
CA ILE A 252 18.54 12.96 16.46
C ILE A 252 19.03 12.82 15.01
N THR A 253 19.91 13.71 14.52
CA THR A 253 20.46 13.60 13.16
C THR A 253 21.35 12.38 12.97
N THR A 254 21.84 11.83 14.08
CA THR A 254 22.65 10.61 14.12
C THR A 254 21.81 9.33 14.01
N PHE A 255 20.48 9.41 14.08
CA PHE A 255 19.59 8.25 14.06
C PHE A 255 18.83 8.12 12.74
N ASP A 256 18.50 6.89 12.37
CA ASP A 256 17.73 6.62 11.15
C ASP A 256 16.23 6.61 11.44
N LEU A 257 15.47 7.58 10.90
CA LEU A 257 14.01 7.53 10.97
C LEU A 257 13.50 6.33 10.18
N CYS A 258 12.73 5.46 10.84
CA CYS A 258 12.23 4.23 10.23
C CYS A 258 10.71 4.12 10.18
N GLU A 259 10.00 4.95 10.95
CA GLU A 259 8.56 4.88 11.10
C GLU A 259 7.99 6.21 11.60
N VAL A 260 6.84 6.59 11.04
CA VAL A 260 6.02 7.72 11.51
C VAL A 260 4.62 7.18 11.79
N SER A 261 4.08 7.48 12.97
CA SER A 261 2.78 6.98 13.39
C SER A 261 1.92 8.04 14.06
N MET A 262 0.64 7.99 13.75
CA MET A 262 -0.47 8.73 14.36
C MET A 262 -1.57 7.72 14.72
N PRO A 263 -2.60 8.10 15.51
CA PRO A 263 -3.66 7.16 15.88
C PRO A 263 -4.37 6.52 14.69
N ARG A 264 -4.44 7.21 13.54
CA ARG A 264 -5.17 6.78 12.34
C ARG A 264 -4.30 6.44 11.13
N ALA A 265 -3.00 6.69 11.22
CA ALA A 265 -2.04 6.46 10.14
C ALA A 265 -0.72 5.91 10.68
N GLU A 266 -0.09 4.99 9.96
CA GLU A 266 1.26 4.51 10.27
C GLU A 266 1.98 4.28 8.95
N VAL A 267 3.22 4.72 8.83
CA VAL A 267 4.08 4.47 7.67
C VAL A 267 5.46 4.04 8.15
N LYS A 268 6.03 3.01 7.50
CA LYS A 268 7.37 2.49 7.76
C LYS A 268 8.25 2.62 6.54
N ASN A 269 9.55 2.75 6.75
CA ASN A 269 10.55 2.81 5.67
C ASN A 269 10.53 1.60 4.73
N SER A 270 9.99 0.47 5.19
CA SER A 270 9.80 -0.76 4.42
C SER A 270 8.61 -0.73 3.45
N GLY A 271 7.89 0.38 3.35
CA GLY A 271 6.68 0.48 2.53
C GLY A 271 5.43 -0.10 3.21
N ALA A 272 5.51 -0.43 4.51
CA ALA A 272 4.36 -0.89 5.28
C ALA A 272 3.54 0.32 5.77
N VAL A 273 2.23 0.31 5.54
CA VAL A 273 1.33 1.43 5.83
C VAL A 273 0.04 0.94 6.47
N LYS A 274 -0.44 1.65 7.49
CA LYS A 274 -1.74 1.44 8.13
C LYS A 274 -2.60 2.67 7.88
N MET A 275 -3.82 2.46 7.41
CA MET A 275 -4.77 3.52 7.09
C MET A 275 -6.09 3.20 7.78
N LYS A 276 -6.60 4.11 8.62
CA LYS A 276 -7.85 3.88 9.38
C LYS A 276 -9.05 4.69 8.90
N THR A 277 -8.83 5.68 8.04
CA THR A 277 -9.89 6.54 7.50
C THR A 277 -9.71 6.74 5.99
N PRO A 278 -10.77 7.07 5.25
CA PRO A 278 -10.69 7.34 3.82
C PRO A 278 -9.80 8.55 3.48
N GLU A 279 -9.74 9.57 4.34
CA GLU A 279 -8.88 10.75 4.14
C GLU A 279 -7.40 10.35 4.15
N ILE A 280 -7.00 9.44 5.05
CA ILE A 280 -5.64 8.91 5.09
C ILE A 280 -5.35 8.08 3.84
N VAL A 281 -6.32 7.30 3.34
CA VAL A 281 -6.13 6.54 2.09
C VAL A 281 -5.85 7.50 0.93
N ASN A 282 -6.67 8.54 0.79
CA ASN A 282 -6.48 9.57 -0.23
C ASN A 282 -5.12 10.29 -0.09
N CYS A 283 -4.77 10.65 1.15
CA CYS A 283 -3.50 11.29 1.48
C CYS A 283 -2.30 10.45 1.04
N VAL A 284 -2.28 9.16 1.42
CA VAL A 284 -1.20 8.24 1.05
C VAL A 284 -1.01 8.19 -0.46
N PHE A 285 -2.06 7.93 -1.24
CA PHE A 285 -1.92 7.82 -2.68
C PHE A 285 -1.57 9.15 -3.36
N THR A 286 -2.08 10.27 -2.86
CA THR A 286 -1.69 11.61 -3.35
C THR A 286 -0.20 11.86 -3.14
N VAL A 287 0.33 11.53 -1.96
CA VAL A 287 1.76 11.68 -1.68
C VAL A 287 2.60 10.69 -2.49
N LEU A 288 2.11 9.47 -2.73
CA LEU A 288 2.80 8.50 -3.60
C LEU A 288 2.87 8.99 -5.05
N ASN A 289 1.85 9.71 -5.53
CA ASN A 289 1.87 10.34 -6.84
C ASN A 289 3.04 11.33 -6.92
N ASP A 290 3.14 12.25 -5.95
CA ASP A 290 4.22 13.24 -5.87
C ASP A 290 5.60 12.57 -5.83
N ILE A 291 5.80 11.60 -4.92
CA ILE A 291 7.05 10.84 -4.78
C ILE A 291 7.43 10.13 -6.09
N SER A 292 6.44 9.57 -6.79
CA SER A 292 6.69 8.83 -8.02
C SER A 292 7.00 9.75 -9.20
N HIS A 293 6.41 10.96 -9.24
CA HIS A 293 6.65 11.96 -10.29
C HIS A 293 8.02 12.64 -10.17
N ASP A 294 8.50 12.92 -8.95
CA ASP A 294 9.84 13.47 -8.75
C ASP A 294 10.94 12.54 -9.31
N MET A 295 10.75 11.22 -9.21
CA MET A 295 11.68 10.24 -9.78
C MET A 295 11.72 10.22 -11.32
N TYR A 296 10.68 10.71 -12.01
CA TYR A 296 10.69 10.82 -13.48
C TYR A 296 11.31 12.15 -13.93
N SER A 297 11.16 13.22 -13.15
CA SER A 297 11.73 14.55 -13.46
C SER A 297 13.26 14.59 -13.36
N GLU A 298 13.87 13.79 -12.46
CA GLU A 298 15.32 13.64 -12.38
C GLU A 298 15.94 12.86 -13.56
N ARG A 299 15.16 12.08 -14.31
CA ARG A 299 15.68 11.34 -15.48
C ARG A 299 15.73 12.18 -16.74
N ASP A 300 14.79 13.10 -16.92
CA ASP A 300 14.75 13.97 -18.10
C ASP A 300 15.79 15.11 -18.04
N SER A 301 16.28 15.45 -16.85
CA SER A 301 17.37 16.40 -16.66
C SER A 301 18.77 15.82 -16.91
N GLY A 302 18.91 14.48 -16.98
CA GLY A 302 20.19 13.79 -17.21
C GLY A 302 20.59 13.58 -18.68
N ASN A 303 19.69 13.83 -19.64
CA ASN A 303 19.93 13.59 -21.07
C ASN A 303 20.09 14.86 -21.93
N ALA A 304 20.06 16.05 -21.32
CA ALA A 304 20.14 17.32 -22.05
C ALA A 304 21.58 17.89 -22.20
N SER A 305 22.62 17.19 -21.71
CA SER A 305 24.00 17.69 -21.71
C SER A 305 25.00 16.90 -22.57
N ALA A 306 24.53 16.05 -23.49
CA ALA A 306 25.40 15.28 -24.38
C ALA A 306 24.98 15.39 -25.86
N SER A 307 24.86 16.62 -26.36
CA SER A 307 24.83 16.91 -27.80
C SER A 307 25.25 18.36 -28.04
N ASP A 308 26.51 18.66 -27.75
CA ASP A 308 27.25 19.77 -28.35
C ASP A 308 28.74 19.58 -28.02
N SER A 309 29.43 18.83 -28.89
CA SER A 309 30.89 18.84 -29.13
C SER A 309 31.22 17.93 -30.31
#